data_AF-A0A7C4VPX0-F1
#
_entry.id   AF-A0A7C4VPX0-F1
#
_cell.length_a   1.000
_cell.length_b   1.000
_cell.length_c   1.000
_cell.angle_alpha   90.00
_cell.angle_beta   90.00
_cell.angle_gamma   90.00
#
_symmetry.space_group_name_H-M   'P 1'
#
loop_
_entity.id
_entity.type
_entity.pdbx_description
1 polymer ?
#
loop_
_entity_poly.entity_id
_entity_poly.type
_entity_poly.pdbx_seq_one_letter_code
_entity_poly.pdbx_strand_id
1 'polypeptide(L)' 'MKVVMVNDCAFVGETLLKYMPLDMEKKHIKRSRSFLSKTFGLAYKILKAKGDIYHVHYLLQDCYIASKLGKKPLIGHAHG' A
#
# COMPACT_ATOMS: atom_id res chain seq x y z
N MET A 1 -9.52 8.56 -10.70
CA MET A 1 -8.40 7.61 -10.50
C MET A 1 -8.21 7.37 -9.02
N LYS A 2 -8.07 6.11 -8.61
CA LYS A 2 -7.94 5.69 -7.23
C LYS A 2 -6.55 5.11 -6.97
N VAL A 3 -5.78 5.76 -6.09
CA VAL A 3 -4.47 5.27 -5.66
C VAL A 3 -4.62 4.51 -4.35
N VAL A 4 -4.17 3.27 -4.34
CA VAL A 4 -4.07 2.44 -3.13
C VAL A 4 -2.64 2.45 -2.65
N MET A 5 -2.39 3.10 -1.53
CA MET A 5 -1.09 3.15 -0.87
C MET A 5 -1.02 2.01 0.16
N VAL A 6 -0.03 1.14 0.02
CA VAL A 6 0.14 -0.06 0.84
C VAL A 6 1.37 0.06 1.71
N ASN A 7 1.15 -0.21 3.00
CA ASN A 7 2.10 -0.01 4.08
C ASN A 7 2.48 1.47 4.26
N ASP A 8 2.87 1.79 5.49
CA ASP A 8 3.38 3.10 5.84
C ASP A 8 4.69 2.91 6.60
N CYS A 9 5.75 2.58 5.85
CA CYS A 9 7.08 2.51 6.42
C CYS A 9 7.49 3.94 6.81
N ALA A 10 7.83 4.14 8.09
CA ALA A 10 8.31 5.42 8.61
C ALA A 10 7.44 6.65 8.29
N PHE A 11 6.11 6.50 8.21
CA PHE A 11 5.15 7.60 7.95
C PHE A 11 5.29 8.27 6.58
N VAL A 12 6.01 7.66 5.63
CA VAL A 12 6.23 8.23 4.30
C VAL A 12 4.93 8.29 3.49
N GLY A 13 4.09 7.26 3.57
CA GLY A 13 2.79 7.24 2.91
C GLY A 13 1.86 8.30 3.51
N GLU A 14 1.83 8.42 4.84
CA GLU A 14 1.11 9.50 5.54
C GLU A 14 1.55 10.90 5.12
N THR A 15 2.86 11.10 4.92
CA THR A 15 3.41 12.39 4.50
C THR A 15 3.02 12.72 3.07
N LEU A 16 3.16 11.77 2.14
CA LEU A 16 2.82 11.97 0.73
C LEU A 16 1.33 12.26 0.52
N LEU A 17 0.44 11.61 1.28
CA LEU A 17 -1.01 11.82 1.17
C LEU A 17 -1.43 13.28 1.35
N LYS A 18 -0.69 14.04 2.17
CA LYS A 18 -0.96 15.48 2.44
C LYS A 18 -0.73 16.35 1.21
N TYR A 19 0.15 15.94 0.30
CA TYR A 19 0.52 16.70 -0.89
C TYR A 19 -0.14 16.17 -2.17
N MET A 20 -0.87 15.06 -2.09
CA MET A 20 -1.58 14.52 -3.25
C MET A 20 -2.82 15.38 -3.59
N PRO A 21 -3.21 15.48 -4.87
CA PRO A 21 -4.38 16.27 -5.32
C PRO A 21 -5.68 15.91 -4.57
N LEU A 22 -6.52 16.90 -4.27
CA LEU A 22 -7.75 16.70 -3.48
C LEU A 22 -8.85 15.95 -4.23
N ASP A 23 -8.86 16.07 -5.55
CA ASP A 23 -9.77 15.44 -6.50
C ASP A 23 -9.43 13.96 -6.78
N MET A 24 -8.31 13.47 -6.25
CA MET A 24 -7.89 12.08 -6.40
C MET A 24 -8.39 11.21 -5.25
N GLU A 25 -9.05 10.09 -5.57
CA GLU A 25 -9.46 9.11 -4.56
C GLU A 25 -8.22 8.37 -4.03
N LYS A 26 -8.09 8.31 -2.70
CA LYS A 26 -6.91 7.71 -2.04
C LYS A 26 -7.38 6.69 -1.01
N LYS A 27 -6.74 5.51 -1.00
CA LYS A 27 -6.93 4.51 0.05
C LYS A 27 -5.59 4.16 0.67
N HIS A 28 -5.44 4.43 1.96
CA HIS A 28 -4.23 4.11 2.69
C HIS A 28 -4.40 2.85 3.53
N ILE A 29 -3.63 1.80 3.22
CA ILE A 29 -3.62 0.54 3.95
C ILE A 29 -2.39 0.50 4.85
N LYS A 30 -2.58 0.89 6.12
CA LYS A 30 -1.53 0.79 7.13
C LYS A 30 -1.34 -0.64 7.63
N ARG A 31 -0.10 -1.00 7.92
CA ARG A 31 0.24 -2.29 8.55
C ARG A 31 -0.18 -2.28 10.01
N SER A 32 -0.73 -3.39 10.48
CA SER A 32 -1.12 -3.55 11.89
C SER A 32 0.06 -3.99 12.76
N ARG A 33 0.03 -3.61 14.05
CA ARG A 33 1.13 -3.86 15.00
C ARG A 33 1.09 -5.26 15.64
N SER A 34 0.01 -6.03 15.50
CA SER A 34 -0.13 -7.35 16.14
C SER A 34 0.57 -8.47 15.35
N PHE A 35 1.15 -9.44 16.07
CA PHE A 35 2.06 -10.47 15.53
C PHE A 35 1.42 -11.33 14.41
N LEU A 36 0.16 -11.75 14.58
CA LEU A 36 -0.57 -12.58 13.62
C LEU A 36 -1.11 -11.81 12.39
N SER A 37 -1.18 -10.48 12.46
CA SER A 37 -1.79 -9.66 11.41
C SER A 37 -0.77 -9.01 10.46
N LYS A 38 0.54 -9.10 10.75
CA LYS A 38 1.61 -8.43 10.00
C LYS A 38 1.68 -8.81 8.53
N THR A 39 1.36 -10.06 8.19
CA THR A 39 1.46 -10.59 6.82
C THR A 39 0.09 -10.98 6.28
N PHE A 40 -0.64 -11.88 6.96
CA PHE A 40 -1.96 -12.32 6.51
C PHE A 40 -3.00 -11.19 6.54
N GLY A 41 -3.02 -10.40 7.61
CA GLY A 41 -3.94 -9.26 7.72
C GLY A 41 -3.67 -8.19 6.65
N LEU A 42 -2.40 -7.93 6.34
CA LEU A 42 -2.03 -7.02 5.26
C LEU A 42 -2.42 -7.60 3.88
N ALA A 43 -2.08 -8.87 3.62
CA ALA A 43 -2.43 -9.54 2.37
C ALA A 43 -3.95 -9.53 2.12
N TYR A 44 -4.77 -9.78 3.14
CA TYR A 44 -6.22 -9.72 3.04
C TYR A 44 -6.74 -8.31 2.70
N LYS A 45 -6.18 -7.28 3.35
CA LYS A 45 -6.52 -5.88 3.05
C LYS A 45 -6.13 -5.51 1.61
N ILE A 46 -4.96 -5.94 1.15
CA ILE A 46 -4.49 -5.74 -0.23
C ILE A 46 -5.44 -6.47 -1.20
N LEU A 47 -5.77 -7.74 -0.94
CA LEU A 47 -6.68 -8.55 -1.77
C LEU A 47 -8.02 -7.84 -1.97
N LYS A 48 -8.64 -7.37 -0.88
CA LYS A 48 -9.91 -6.63 -0.91
C LYS A 48 -9.81 -5.21 -1.50
N ALA A 49 -8.61 -4.66 -1.66
CA ALA A 49 -8.44 -3.32 -2.21
C ALA A 49 -8.62 -3.31 -3.73
N LYS A 50 -9.52 -2.44 -4.19
CA LYS A 50 -9.70 -2.07 -5.59
C LYS A 50 -9.12 -0.67 -5.78
N GLY A 51 -8.19 -0.53 -6.72
CA GLY A 51 -7.52 0.72 -7.07
C GLY A 51 -7.03 0.67 -8.51
N ASP A 52 -6.84 1.84 -9.10
CA ASP A 52 -6.32 2.00 -10.46
C ASP A 52 -4.78 1.99 -10.45
N ILE A 53 -4.16 2.38 -9.33
CA ILE A 53 -2.71 2.31 -9.12
C ILE A 53 -2.45 1.78 -7.71
N TYR A 54 -1.47 0.89 -7.56
CA TYR A 54 -1.02 0.38 -6.27
C TYR A 54 0.40 0.89 -6.00
N HIS A 55 0.55 1.74 -4.99
CA HIS A 55 1.84 2.32 -4.58
C HIS A 55 2.25 1.71 -3.24
N VAL A 56 3.36 0.98 -3.20
CA VAL A 56 3.76 0.22 -2.02
C VAL A 56 5.05 0.80 -1.44
N HIS A 57 5.01 1.19 -0.16
CA HIS A 57 6.11 1.82 0.57
C HIS A 57 7.08 0.82 1.22
N TYR A 58 7.14 -0.40 0.70
CA TYR A 58 8.08 -1.41 1.15
C TYR A 58 8.36 -2.38 0.01
N LEU A 59 9.52 -2.18 -0.62
CA LEU A 59 9.88 -2.82 -1.90
C LEU A 59 9.96 -4.35 -1.83
N LEU A 60 10.15 -4.93 -0.65
CA LEU A 60 10.31 -6.36 -0.46
C LEU A 60 8.96 -7.07 -0.30
N GLN A 61 8.64 -7.47 0.93
CA GLN A 61 7.54 -8.37 1.23
C GLN A 61 6.18 -7.89 0.69
N ASP A 62 5.87 -6.60 0.85
CA ASP A 62 4.54 -6.07 0.55
C ASP A 62 4.32 -5.89 -0.95
N CYS A 63 5.36 -5.49 -1.69
CA CYS A 63 5.34 -5.47 -3.16
C CYS A 63 5.17 -6.87 -3.73
N TYR A 64 5.90 -7.85 -3.16
CA TYR A 64 5.76 -9.25 -3.57
C TYR A 64 4.33 -9.76 -3.35
N ILE A 65 3.74 -9.50 -2.18
CA ILE A 65 2.36 -9.88 -1.87
C ILE A 65 1.39 -9.21 -2.84
N ALA A 66 1.50 -7.89 -3.06
CA ALA A 66 0.63 -7.16 -3.98
C ALA A 66 0.72 -7.70 -5.42
N SER A 67 1.93 -7.99 -5.90
CA SER A 67 2.19 -8.60 -7.20
C SER A 67 1.56 -9.99 -7.31
N LYS A 68 1.75 -10.86 -6.31
CA LYS A 68 1.15 -12.21 -6.26
C LYS A 68 -0.38 -12.18 -6.20
N LEU A 69 -0.96 -11.13 -5.62
CA LEU A 69 -2.41 -10.90 -5.60
C LEU A 69 -2.94 -10.21 -6.87
N GLY A 70 -2.12 -10.11 -7.93
CA GLY A 70 -2.51 -9.59 -9.24
C GLY A 70 -2.76 -8.09 -9.29
N LYS A 71 -2.27 -7.32 -8.30
CA LYS A 71 -2.49 -5.87 -8.24
C LYS A 71 -1.58 -5.18 -9.25
N LYS A 72 -2.17 -4.48 -10.21
CA LYS A 72 -1.48 -3.78 -11.31
C LYS A 72 -2.26 -2.53 -11.73
N PRO A 73 -1.58 -1.49 -12.25
CA PRO A 73 -0.13 -1.25 -12.20
C PRO A 73 0.39 -1.13 -10.74
N LEU A 74 1.60 -1.64 -10.52
CA LEU A 74 2.24 -1.73 -9.20
C LEU A 74 3.53 -0.89 -9.19
N ILE A 75 3.59 0.08 -8.28
CA ILE A 75 4.74 0.96 -8.06
C ILE A 75 5.37 0.59 -6.73
N GLY A 76 6.56 0.02 -6.77
CA GLY A 76 7.37 -0.23 -5.58
C GLY A 76 8.21 0.98 -5.23
N HIS A 77 8.04 1.53 -4.03
CA HIS A 77 8.84 2.63 -3.51
C HIS A 77 9.89 2.07 -2.55
N ALA A 78 11.16 2.19 -2.95
CA ALA A 78 12.29 1.82 -2.11
C ALA A 78 12.55 2.90 -1.05
N HIS A 79 12.76 2.48 0.20
CA HIS A 79 13.20 3.34 1.29
C HIS A 79 14.55 2.82 1.78
N GLY A 80 15.46 3.73 2.12
CA GLY A 80 16.79 3.46 2.67
C GLY A 80 17.02 4.27 3.93
#